data_AF-A0A1F6PN24-F1
#
_entry.id   AF-A0A1F6PN24-F1
#
_cell.length_a   1.000
_cell.length_b   1.000
_cell.length_c   1.000
_cell.angle_alpha   90.00
_cell.angle_beta   90.00
_cell.angle_gamma   90.00
#
_symmetry.space_group_name_H-M   'P 1'
#
loop_
_entity.id
_entity.type
_entity.pdbx_description
1 polymer ?
#
loop_
_entity_poly.entity_id
_entity_poly.type
_entity_poly.pdbx_seq_one_letter_code
_entity_poly.pdbx_strand_id
1 'polypeptide(L)'
;MWYAIIPVLIICLLVFFKLGNPSESKTFIQKNTCTTRLKTTKTLSKDDIKCKLIELSKKPKPKELAMGAMCYEMAAPPDRAEYICPACGNKTLYSNNYKNVAIVNHIADYRTIIKNIKNLDIKLDESQFCRKCSPIASSPELCLVINYDNKTKIHKVCDVTEDDLKILSEFLSKKNVHKGFNDSEEPLKEHLNRLQELLGVPLSNGN
;
A
#
# COMPACT_ATOMS: atom_id res chain seq x y z
N MET A 1 61.67 9.70 53.02
CA MET A 1 60.56 10.68 53.01
C MET A 1 59.69 10.54 51.75
N TRP A 2 59.19 9.33 51.41
CA TRP A 2 58.34 9.10 50.20
C TRP A 2 57.01 8.40 50.50
N TYR A 3 56.73 8.03 51.75
CA TYR A 3 55.52 7.28 52.13
C TYR A 3 54.25 8.12 52.30
N ALA A 4 54.34 9.46 52.22
CA ALA A 4 53.20 10.36 52.41
C ALA A 4 52.46 10.75 51.11
N ILE A 5 53.01 10.43 49.92
CA ILE A 5 52.44 10.85 48.63
C ILE A 5 51.40 9.85 48.10
N ILE A 6 51.53 8.58 48.47
CA ILE A 6 50.68 7.48 48.00
C ILE A 6 49.21 7.59 48.47
N PRO A 7 48.89 7.91 49.75
CA PRO A 7 47.48 7.96 50.17
C PRO A 7 46.70 9.15 49.56
N VAL A 8 47.37 10.25 49.20
CA VAL A 8 46.72 11.43 48.60
C VAL A 8 46.27 11.17 47.17
N LEU A 9 47.07 10.44 46.37
CA LEU A 9 46.71 10.05 45.00
C LEU A 9 45.55 9.05 44.96
N ILE A 10 45.47 8.12 45.92
CA ILE A 10 44.37 7.15 46.01
C ILE A 10 43.05 7.86 46.36
N ILE A 11 43.08 8.85 47.25
CA ILE A 11 41.88 9.64 47.59
C ILE A 11 41.42 10.51 46.41
N CYS A 12 42.34 11.11 45.63
CA CYS A 12 41.97 11.86 44.42
C CYS A 12 41.37 10.98 43.30
N LEU A 13 41.84 9.73 43.14
CA LEU A 13 41.26 8.80 42.16
C LEU A 13 39.86 8.30 42.56
N LEU A 14 39.60 8.13 43.85
CA LEU A 14 38.28 7.70 44.35
C LEU A 14 37.22 8.79 44.24
N VAL A 15 37.59 10.07 44.32
CA VAL A 15 36.66 11.21 44.11
C VAL A 15 36.32 11.39 42.63
N PHE A 16 37.28 11.15 41.72
CA PHE A 16 37.03 11.23 40.27
C PHE A 16 36.08 10.13 39.76
N PHE A 17 36.10 8.95 40.37
CA PHE A 17 35.19 7.86 39.99
C PHE A 17 33.73 8.07 40.41
N LYS A 18 33.43 9.04 41.29
CA LYS A 18 32.04 9.35 41.70
C LYS A 18 31.36 10.47 40.91
N LEU A 19 32.04 11.13 39.96
CA LEU A 19 31.42 12.13 39.08
C LEU A 19 31.21 11.67 37.62
N GLY A 20 31.62 10.45 37.26
CA GLY A 20 31.46 9.91 35.92
C GLY A 20 30.41 8.82 35.85
N ASN A 21 29.14 9.20 35.65
CA ASN A 21 28.16 8.57 34.77
C ASN A 21 26.73 8.91 35.23
N PRO A 22 26.11 9.96 34.68
CA PRO A 22 24.67 9.91 34.49
C PRO A 22 24.41 8.67 33.61
N SER A 23 23.81 7.65 34.22
CA SER A 23 23.09 6.62 33.49
C SER A 23 22.05 7.35 32.64
N GLU A 24 22.44 7.69 31.41
CA GLU A 24 21.49 7.91 30.32
C GLU A 24 20.66 6.64 30.25
N SER A 25 19.48 6.70 30.86
CA SER A 25 18.39 5.87 30.43
C SER A 25 18.30 6.08 28.92
N LYS A 26 18.74 5.07 28.16
CA LYS A 26 18.26 4.86 26.80
C LYS A 26 16.77 4.55 26.94
N THR A 27 16.01 5.59 27.23
CA THR A 27 14.63 5.70 26.85
C THR A 27 14.69 5.56 25.35
N PHE A 28 14.52 4.33 24.89
CA PHE A 28 14.26 4.01 23.51
C PHE A 28 12.88 4.61 23.24
N ILE A 29 12.84 5.94 23.10
CA ILE A 29 11.74 6.63 22.48
C ILE A 29 11.83 6.16 21.04
N GLN A 30 11.16 5.05 20.76
CA GLN A 30 10.72 4.64 19.46
C GLN A 30 9.71 5.71 19.00
N LYS A 31 10.23 6.91 18.71
CA LYS A 31 9.49 7.96 18.08
C LYS A 31 9.24 7.42 16.69
N ASN A 32 7.98 7.09 16.42
CA ASN A 32 7.43 6.80 15.11
C ASN A 32 7.48 8.06 14.22
N THR A 33 8.65 8.70 14.15
CA THR A 33 8.93 9.79 13.23
C THR A 33 9.20 9.15 11.89
N CYS A 34 8.17 9.20 11.06
CA CYS A 34 8.30 9.03 9.64
C CYS A 34 9.27 10.11 9.12
N THR A 35 10.55 9.77 9.05
CA THR A 35 11.55 10.62 8.42
C THR A 35 11.65 10.16 6.97
N THR A 36 10.97 10.86 6.07
CA THR A 36 11.07 10.66 4.62
C THR A 36 12.52 10.86 4.22
N ARG A 37 13.25 9.76 4.04
CA ARG A 37 14.61 9.82 3.50
C ARG A 37 14.45 10.10 2.01
N LEU A 38 14.68 11.34 1.60
CA LEU A 38 14.73 11.73 0.19
C LEU A 38 15.86 10.97 -0.50
N LYS A 39 15.58 9.74 -0.93
CA LYS A 39 16.32 9.07 -1.99
C LYS A 39 15.74 9.58 -3.30
N THR A 40 16.63 9.96 -4.21
CA THR A 40 16.37 10.29 -5.62
C THR A 40 15.94 9.07 -6.44
N THR A 41 15.30 8.07 -5.82
CA THR A 41 14.77 6.91 -6.52
C THR A 41 13.33 7.19 -6.96
N LYS A 42 13.04 6.83 -8.21
CA LYS A 42 11.77 7.09 -8.90
C LYS A 42 10.58 6.32 -8.27
N THR A 43 10.82 5.44 -7.30
CA THR A 43 9.87 4.46 -6.80
C THR A 43 9.81 4.51 -5.26
N LEU A 44 8.61 4.57 -4.70
CA LEU A 44 8.35 4.62 -3.26
C LEU A 44 8.80 3.34 -2.56
N SER A 45 9.44 3.49 -1.41
CA SER A 45 9.77 2.35 -0.56
C SER A 45 8.58 1.91 0.30
N LYS A 46 8.65 0.69 0.87
CA LYS A 46 7.65 0.23 1.85
C LYS A 46 7.54 1.15 3.07
N ASP A 47 8.66 1.75 3.49
CA ASP A 47 8.66 2.67 4.64
C ASP A 47 7.95 3.99 4.30
N ASP A 48 8.13 4.51 3.08
CA ASP A 48 7.40 5.69 2.60
C ASP A 48 5.90 5.43 2.49
N ILE A 49 5.51 4.22 2.08
CA ILE A 49 4.11 3.79 2.07
C ILE A 49 3.56 3.69 3.49
N LYS A 50 4.31 3.06 4.42
CA LYS A 50 3.91 2.96 5.83
C LYS A 50 3.67 4.33 6.44
N CYS A 51 4.58 5.26 6.17
CA CYS A 51 4.48 6.67 6.51
C CYS A 51 3.18 7.32 6.03
N LYS A 52 2.86 7.16 4.74
CA LYS A 52 1.62 7.69 4.15
C LYS A 52 0.37 7.05 4.75
N LEU A 53 0.39 5.74 5.05
CA LEU A 53 -0.71 5.06 5.73
C LEU A 53 -0.93 5.58 7.16
N ILE A 54 0.15 5.85 7.90
CA ILE A 54 0.08 6.48 9.24
C ILE A 54 -0.44 7.92 9.14
N GLU A 55 -0.05 8.67 8.11
CA GLU A 55 -0.58 10.01 7.87
C GLU A 55 -2.09 9.97 7.64
N LEU A 56 -2.57 9.08 6.75
CA LEU A 56 -3.98 8.90 6.46
C LEU A 56 -4.77 8.47 7.70
N SER A 57 -4.22 7.59 8.54
CA SER A 57 -4.90 7.15 9.78
C SER A 57 -5.04 8.24 10.84
N LYS A 58 -4.19 9.27 10.81
CA LYS A 58 -4.26 10.41 11.72
C LYS A 58 -5.12 11.56 11.19
N LYS A 59 -5.40 11.59 9.89
CA LYS A 59 -6.24 12.66 9.31
C LYS A 59 -7.66 12.62 9.88
N PRO A 60 -8.28 13.79 10.12
CA PRO A 60 -9.70 13.87 10.43
C PRO A 60 -10.51 13.40 9.22
N LYS A 61 -11.68 12.81 9.47
CA LYS A 61 -12.60 12.47 8.39
C LYS A 61 -13.07 13.77 7.70
N PRO A 62 -13.22 13.78 6.37
CA PRO A 62 -13.88 14.88 5.67
C PRO A 62 -15.26 15.15 6.28
N LYS A 63 -15.61 16.43 6.48
CA LYS A 63 -16.90 16.82 7.09
C LYS A 63 -18.04 16.81 6.09
N GLU A 64 -17.72 17.11 4.84
CA GLU A 64 -18.66 17.18 3.72
C GLU A 64 -18.29 16.04 2.77
N LEU A 65 -19.25 15.16 2.51
CA LEU A 65 -19.15 14.06 1.57
C LEU A 65 -20.31 14.18 0.61
N ALA A 66 -20.05 14.04 -0.68
CA ALA A 66 -21.11 13.99 -1.67
C ALA A 66 -21.96 12.73 -1.48
N MET A 67 -23.27 12.91 -1.40
CA MET A 67 -24.22 11.81 -1.53
C MET A 67 -24.34 11.48 -3.02
N GLY A 68 -24.25 10.20 -3.37
CA GLY A 68 -24.30 9.76 -4.75
C GLY A 68 -25.60 10.16 -5.46
N ALA A 69 -25.52 10.42 -6.75
CA ALA A 69 -26.69 10.78 -7.55
C ALA A 69 -27.53 9.53 -7.86
N MET A 70 -28.82 9.54 -7.52
CA MET A 70 -29.73 8.41 -7.84
C MET A 70 -30.35 8.50 -9.24
N CYS A 71 -29.97 9.49 -10.05
CA CYS A 71 -30.66 9.83 -11.29
C CYS A 71 -30.33 8.93 -12.49
N TYR A 72 -29.71 7.76 -12.28
CA TYR A 72 -29.33 6.85 -13.35
C TYR A 72 -30.11 5.53 -13.27
N GLU A 73 -30.69 5.13 -14.40
CA GLU A 73 -31.20 3.78 -14.58
C GLU A 73 -30.03 2.81 -14.80
N MET A 74 -30.02 1.69 -14.06
CA MET A 74 -28.97 0.69 -14.20
C MET A 74 -29.14 -0.06 -15.52
N ALA A 75 -28.15 0.03 -16.40
CA ALA A 75 -28.08 -0.83 -17.58
C ALA A 75 -27.64 -2.24 -17.17
N ALA A 76 -28.29 -3.26 -17.73
CA ALA A 76 -27.86 -4.63 -17.55
C ALA A 76 -26.46 -4.82 -18.20
N PRO A 77 -25.50 -5.44 -17.50
CA PRO A 77 -24.22 -5.76 -18.10
C PRO A 77 -24.40 -6.81 -19.20
N PRO A 78 -23.51 -6.83 -20.21
CA PRO A 78 -23.62 -7.79 -21.29
C PRO A 78 -23.41 -9.22 -20.78
N ASP A 79 -24.04 -10.21 -21.40
CA ASP A 79 -23.97 -11.62 -20.97
C ASP A 79 -22.63 -12.31 -21.30
N ARG A 80 -21.83 -11.67 -22.16
CA ARG A 80 -20.57 -12.22 -22.66
C ARG A 80 -19.50 -11.14 -22.76
N ALA A 81 -18.24 -11.55 -22.57
CA ALA A 81 -17.08 -10.70 -22.78
C ALA A 81 -15.98 -11.46 -23.53
N GLU A 82 -15.25 -10.75 -24.37
CA GLU A 82 -14.11 -11.27 -25.13
C GLU A 82 -12.81 -10.71 -24.56
N TYR A 83 -11.95 -11.58 -24.04
CA TYR A 83 -10.61 -11.21 -23.60
C TYR A 83 -9.58 -11.50 -24.68
N ILE A 84 -8.74 -10.53 -25.02
CA ILE A 84 -7.58 -10.70 -25.91
C ILE A 84 -6.32 -10.63 -25.05
N CYS A 85 -5.57 -11.74 -24.99
CA CYS A 85 -4.37 -11.81 -24.19
C CYS A 85 -3.24 -10.94 -24.77
N PRO A 86 -2.67 -10.00 -24.00
CA PRO A 86 -1.57 -9.15 -24.49
C PRO A 86 -0.26 -9.93 -24.68
N ALA A 87 -0.09 -11.09 -24.03
CA ALA A 87 1.14 -11.88 -24.14
C ALA A 87 1.17 -12.78 -25.38
N CYS A 88 0.04 -13.38 -25.77
CA CYS A 88 0.00 -14.36 -26.86
C CYS A 88 -1.01 -14.05 -27.97
N GLY A 89 -1.79 -12.97 -27.86
CA GLY A 89 -2.80 -12.55 -28.84
C GLY A 89 -4.05 -13.44 -28.91
N ASN A 90 -4.15 -14.52 -28.13
CA ASN A 90 -5.29 -15.43 -28.22
C ASN A 90 -6.54 -14.83 -27.57
N LYS A 91 -7.66 -15.02 -28.25
CA LYS A 91 -8.98 -14.62 -27.77
C LYS A 91 -9.56 -15.71 -26.85
N THR A 92 -10.09 -15.30 -25.71
CA THR A 92 -10.84 -16.14 -24.79
C THR A 92 -12.24 -15.55 -24.63
N LEU A 93 -13.27 -16.36 -24.90
CA LEU A 93 -14.66 -15.97 -24.71
C LEU A 93 -15.11 -16.39 -23.30
N TYR A 94 -15.66 -15.43 -22.56
CA TYR A 94 -16.31 -15.64 -21.28
C TYR A 94 -17.83 -15.49 -21.46
N SER A 95 -18.55 -16.54 -21.13
CA SER A 95 -20.01 -16.57 -21.03
C SER A 95 -20.40 -17.27 -19.73
N ASN A 96 -21.57 -16.96 -19.18
CA ASN A 96 -22.17 -17.63 -18.01
C ASN A 96 -21.42 -17.47 -16.67
N ASN A 97 -20.44 -16.56 -16.58
CA ASN A 97 -19.80 -16.18 -15.32
C ASN A 97 -19.78 -14.65 -15.21
N TYR A 98 -20.70 -14.10 -14.42
CA TYR A 98 -20.90 -12.66 -14.25
C TYR A 98 -19.62 -11.95 -13.79
N LYS A 99 -18.87 -12.53 -12.84
CA LYS A 99 -17.63 -11.95 -12.31
C LYS A 99 -16.58 -11.79 -13.40
N ASN A 100 -16.34 -12.85 -14.18
CA ASN A 100 -15.34 -12.81 -15.25
C ASN A 100 -15.75 -11.87 -16.36
N VAL A 101 -17.04 -11.86 -16.73
CA VAL A 101 -17.58 -10.96 -17.74
C VAL A 101 -17.42 -9.50 -17.32
N ALA A 102 -17.77 -9.16 -16.08
CA ALA A 102 -17.59 -7.82 -15.52
C ALA A 102 -16.12 -7.39 -15.54
N ILE A 103 -15.20 -8.23 -15.04
CA ILE A 103 -13.76 -7.91 -15.01
C ILE A 103 -13.20 -7.71 -16.42
N VAL A 104 -13.53 -8.60 -17.36
CA VAL A 104 -13.01 -8.52 -18.73
C VAL A 104 -13.52 -7.26 -19.45
N ASN A 105 -14.77 -6.86 -19.23
CA ASN A 105 -15.31 -5.63 -19.81
C ASN A 105 -14.58 -4.38 -19.31
N HIS A 106 -14.15 -4.37 -18.05
CA HIS A 106 -13.47 -3.22 -17.42
C HIS A 106 -11.94 -3.33 -17.39
N ILE A 107 -11.34 -4.38 -17.99
CA ILE A 107 -9.90 -4.62 -17.89
C ILE A 107 -9.07 -3.49 -18.51
N ALA A 108 -9.60 -2.83 -19.55
CA ALA A 108 -8.97 -1.66 -20.16
C ALA A 108 -8.93 -0.46 -19.20
N ASP A 109 -10.00 -0.26 -18.42
CA ASP A 109 -10.08 0.78 -17.40
C ASP A 109 -9.06 0.52 -16.30
N TYR A 110 -8.95 -0.74 -15.84
CA TYR A 110 -8.00 -1.14 -14.81
C TYR A 110 -6.55 -0.88 -15.24
N ARG A 111 -6.20 -1.24 -16.48
CA ARG A 111 -4.88 -0.93 -17.06
C ARG A 111 -4.61 0.57 -17.09
N THR A 112 -5.63 1.37 -17.40
CA THR A 112 -5.52 2.84 -17.44
C THR A 112 -5.30 3.42 -16.05
N ILE A 113 -6.03 2.95 -15.02
CA ILE A 113 -5.84 3.36 -13.63
C ILE A 113 -4.41 3.08 -13.19
N ILE A 114 -3.90 1.86 -13.41
CA ILE A 114 -2.54 1.48 -13.01
C ILE A 114 -1.48 2.29 -13.74
N LYS A 115 -1.65 2.55 -15.04
CA LYS A 115 -0.73 3.39 -15.82
C LYS A 115 -0.63 4.82 -15.28
N ASN A 116 -1.70 5.33 -14.68
CA ASN A 116 -1.73 6.68 -14.11
C ASN A 116 -1.10 6.76 -12.71
N ILE A 117 -0.86 5.63 -12.04
CA ILE A 117 -0.17 5.60 -10.76
C ILE A 117 1.31 5.91 -10.98
N LYS A 118 1.77 6.99 -10.35
CA LYS A 118 3.17 7.42 -10.39
C LYS A 118 3.89 7.00 -9.12
N ASN A 119 5.21 6.86 -9.23
CA ASN A 119 6.11 6.62 -8.10
C ASN A 119 5.93 5.26 -7.40
N LEU A 120 5.29 4.27 -8.02
CA LEU A 120 5.28 2.90 -7.55
C LEU A 120 5.34 1.96 -8.76
N ASP A 121 6.20 0.94 -8.74
CA ASP A 121 6.27 -0.06 -9.80
C ASP A 121 5.16 -1.09 -9.57
N ILE A 122 4.04 -0.85 -10.25
CA ILE A 122 2.81 -1.64 -10.13
C ILE A 122 2.45 -2.20 -11.49
N LYS A 123 2.04 -3.47 -11.52
CA LYS A 123 1.53 -4.15 -12.71
C LYS A 123 0.29 -4.96 -12.37
N LEU A 124 -0.57 -5.16 -13.36
CA LEU A 124 -1.63 -6.15 -13.30
C LEU A 124 -1.14 -7.43 -13.95
N ASP A 125 -1.32 -8.53 -13.25
CA ASP A 125 -1.16 -9.88 -13.77
C ASP A 125 -2.53 -10.42 -14.15
N GLU A 126 -2.76 -10.47 -15.45
CA GLU A 126 -4.00 -10.94 -16.08
C GLU A 126 -3.83 -12.33 -16.72
N SER A 127 -2.70 -13.02 -16.45
CA SER A 127 -2.34 -14.26 -17.14
C SER A 127 -3.40 -15.36 -17.03
N GLN A 128 -4.16 -15.38 -15.93
CA GLN A 128 -5.23 -16.34 -15.69
C GLN A 128 -6.43 -16.15 -16.63
N PHE A 129 -6.64 -14.97 -17.20
CA PHE A 129 -7.75 -14.70 -18.13
C PHE A 129 -7.53 -15.27 -19.55
N CYS A 130 -6.32 -15.75 -19.85
CA CYS A 130 -6.05 -16.42 -21.11
C CYS A 130 -6.11 -17.94 -20.94
N ARG A 131 -7.08 -18.60 -21.58
CA ARG A 131 -7.17 -20.08 -21.57
C ARG A 131 -5.95 -20.77 -22.17
N LYS A 132 -5.22 -20.12 -23.07
CA LYS A 132 -4.00 -20.69 -23.65
C LYS A 132 -2.80 -20.57 -22.72
N CYS A 133 -2.61 -19.42 -22.08
CA CYS A 133 -1.50 -19.20 -21.16
C CYS A 133 -1.74 -19.87 -19.80
N SER A 134 -3.00 -20.02 -19.40
CA SER A 134 -3.41 -20.59 -18.11
C SER A 134 -4.59 -21.55 -18.33
N PRO A 135 -4.34 -22.77 -18.87
CA PRO A 135 -5.39 -23.72 -19.21
C PRO A 135 -6.10 -24.32 -17.98
N ILE A 136 -5.53 -24.18 -16.78
CA ILE A 136 -6.02 -24.81 -15.55
C ILE A 136 -6.97 -23.89 -14.76
N ALA A 137 -6.96 -22.58 -15.02
CA ALA A 137 -7.74 -21.62 -14.23
C ALA A 137 -9.24 -21.70 -14.53
N SER A 138 -9.99 -22.34 -13.64
CA SER A 138 -11.47 -22.42 -13.70
C SER A 138 -12.15 -21.12 -13.24
N SER A 139 -11.53 -20.40 -12.31
CA SER A 139 -11.95 -19.08 -11.84
C SER A 139 -10.75 -18.12 -11.93
N PRO A 140 -10.57 -17.41 -13.05
CA PRO A 140 -9.45 -16.51 -13.23
C PRO A 140 -9.53 -15.32 -12.27
N GLU A 141 -8.40 -14.98 -11.67
CA GLU A 141 -8.27 -13.85 -10.77
C GLU A 141 -7.37 -12.77 -11.39
N LEU A 142 -7.72 -11.50 -11.11
CA LEU A 142 -6.86 -10.37 -11.39
C LEU A 142 -5.92 -10.16 -10.20
N CYS A 143 -4.61 -10.17 -10.46
CA CYS A 143 -3.64 -9.94 -9.40
C CYS A 143 -2.89 -8.62 -9.59
N LEU A 144 -2.71 -7.88 -8.50
CA LEU A 144 -1.85 -6.73 -8.40
C LEU A 144 -0.44 -7.19 -8.00
N VAL A 145 0.56 -6.76 -8.74
CA VAL A 145 1.97 -7.06 -8.52
C VAL A 145 2.70 -5.77 -8.25
N ILE A 146 3.28 -5.63 -7.05
CA ILE A 146 4.02 -4.45 -6.62
C ILE A 146 5.48 -4.82 -6.39
N ASN A 147 6.36 -4.07 -7.02
CA ASN A 147 7.79 -4.15 -6.83
C ASN A 147 8.27 -2.92 -6.06
N TYR A 148 8.83 -3.16 -4.87
CA TYR A 148 9.35 -2.09 -4.01
C TYR A 148 10.85 -1.95 -4.21
N ASP A 149 11.31 -0.70 -4.35
CA ASP A 149 12.70 -0.31 -4.62
C ASP A 149 13.75 -0.97 -3.70
N ASN A 150 13.33 -1.33 -2.48
CA ASN A 150 14.22 -1.84 -1.44
C ASN A 150 14.21 -3.37 -1.25
N LYS A 151 13.52 -4.17 -2.07
CA LYS A 151 13.42 -5.64 -1.85
C LYS A 151 13.36 -6.47 -3.14
N THR A 152 14.04 -7.61 -3.11
CA THR A 152 13.90 -8.71 -4.10
C THR A 152 12.56 -9.44 -4.02
N LYS A 153 11.78 -9.23 -2.94
CA LYS A 153 10.49 -9.89 -2.73
C LYS A 153 9.35 -9.05 -3.32
N ILE A 154 8.84 -9.53 -4.44
CA ILE A 154 7.63 -9.02 -5.09
C ILE A 154 6.44 -9.23 -4.14
N HIS A 155 5.61 -8.20 -3.99
CA HIS A 155 4.31 -8.31 -3.32
C HIS A 155 3.24 -8.60 -4.36
N LYS A 156 2.45 -9.66 -4.15
CA LYS A 156 1.36 -10.06 -5.05
C LYS A 156 0.10 -10.26 -4.25
N VAL A 157 -0.99 -9.64 -4.69
CA VAL A 157 -2.34 -9.80 -4.12
C VAL A 157 -3.26 -10.14 -5.28
N CYS A 158 -4.07 -11.18 -5.13
CA CYS A 158 -5.06 -11.59 -6.11
C CYS A 158 -6.47 -11.23 -5.65
N ASP A 159 -7.45 -11.44 -6.52
CA ASP A 159 -8.84 -11.01 -6.34
C ASP A 159 -8.98 -9.49 -6.13
N VAL A 160 -8.30 -8.74 -6.99
CA VAL A 160 -8.31 -7.28 -6.96
C VAL A 160 -9.49 -6.76 -7.78
N THR A 161 -10.26 -5.84 -7.20
CA THR A 161 -11.45 -5.24 -7.79
C THR A 161 -11.15 -3.87 -8.41
N GLU A 162 -12.11 -3.30 -9.15
CA GLU A 162 -11.99 -1.91 -9.62
C GLU A 162 -11.82 -0.93 -8.46
N ASP A 163 -12.59 -1.15 -7.40
CA ASP A 163 -12.62 -0.30 -6.22
C ASP A 163 -11.25 -0.26 -5.53
N ASP A 164 -10.60 -1.42 -5.41
CA ASP A 164 -9.24 -1.56 -4.91
C ASP A 164 -8.23 -0.69 -5.68
N LEU A 165 -8.36 -0.63 -7.01
CA LEU A 165 -7.48 0.18 -7.86
C LEU A 165 -7.78 1.67 -7.70
N LYS A 166 -9.05 2.05 -7.51
CA LYS A 166 -9.46 3.43 -7.24
C LYS A 166 -8.92 3.90 -5.90
N ILE A 167 -9.18 3.20 -4.80
CA ILE A 167 -8.69 3.57 -3.46
C ILE A 167 -7.16 3.69 -3.46
N LEU A 168 -6.47 2.80 -4.17
CA LEU A 168 -5.01 2.82 -4.28
C LEU A 168 -4.51 4.07 -5.01
N SER A 169 -5.12 4.39 -6.15
CA SER A 169 -4.80 5.58 -6.94
C SER A 169 -5.06 6.87 -6.16
N GLU A 170 -6.19 6.94 -5.46
CA GLU A 170 -6.59 8.08 -4.63
C GLU A 170 -5.65 8.28 -3.44
N PHE A 171 -5.28 7.19 -2.76
CA PHE A 171 -4.30 7.18 -1.69
C PHE A 171 -2.94 7.69 -2.15
N LEU A 172 -2.41 7.16 -3.25
CA LEU A 172 -1.10 7.58 -3.79
C LEU A 172 -1.11 9.03 -4.27
N SER A 173 -2.27 9.52 -4.72
CA SER A 173 -2.52 10.90 -5.10
C SER A 173 -2.78 11.84 -3.90
N LYS A 174 -2.66 11.35 -2.66
CA LYS A 174 -2.88 12.11 -1.41
C LYS A 174 -4.30 12.65 -1.22
N LYS A 175 -5.31 12.03 -1.85
CA LYS A 175 -6.71 12.34 -1.56
C LYS A 175 -7.09 11.82 -0.17
N ASN A 176 -8.18 12.37 0.37
CA ASN A 176 -8.73 11.96 1.67
C ASN A 176 -10.15 11.37 1.55
N VAL A 177 -10.72 11.40 0.35
CA VAL A 177 -12.02 10.84 -0.01
C VAL A 177 -11.82 9.75 -1.05
N HIS A 178 -12.66 8.73 -0.98
CA HIS A 178 -12.83 7.71 -1.97
C HIS A 178 -14.13 7.98 -2.74
N LYS A 179 -14.07 7.94 -4.08
CA LYS A 179 -15.26 8.02 -4.93
C LYS A 179 -15.82 6.63 -5.20
N GLY A 180 -16.92 6.32 -4.53
CA GLY A 180 -17.65 5.06 -4.65
C GLY A 180 -18.68 5.08 -5.78
N PHE A 181 -19.75 4.29 -5.60
CA PHE A 181 -20.81 4.13 -6.59
C PHE A 181 -21.64 5.42 -6.76
N ASN A 182 -22.03 5.73 -8.00
CA ASN A 182 -22.82 6.93 -8.33
C ASN A 182 -22.20 8.26 -7.84
N ASP A 183 -20.88 8.37 -7.87
CA ASP A 183 -20.14 9.54 -7.36
C ASP A 183 -20.35 9.80 -5.86
N SER A 184 -20.78 8.78 -5.09
CA SER A 184 -20.77 8.88 -3.63
C SER A 184 -19.35 9.07 -3.12
N GLU A 185 -19.20 9.81 -2.03
CA GLU A 185 -17.91 9.98 -1.37
C GLU A 185 -17.91 9.30 -0.01
N GLU A 186 -16.83 8.57 0.25
CA GLU A 186 -16.55 7.94 1.54
C GLU A 186 -15.19 8.42 2.07
N PRO A 187 -14.98 8.48 3.39
CA PRO A 187 -13.66 8.77 3.93
C PRO A 187 -12.68 7.67 3.52
N LEU A 188 -11.61 8.02 2.80
CA LEU A 188 -10.58 7.05 2.37
C LEU A 188 -9.93 6.31 3.55
N LYS A 189 -9.96 6.92 4.74
CA LYS A 189 -9.51 6.34 6.00
C LYS A 189 -10.25 5.04 6.36
N GLU A 190 -11.49 4.86 5.93
CA GLU A 190 -12.28 3.64 6.20
C GLU A 190 -11.75 2.43 5.43
N HIS A 191 -11.01 2.69 4.34
CA HIS A 191 -10.40 1.68 3.47
C HIS A 191 -8.96 1.31 3.89
N LEU A 192 -8.50 1.73 5.07
CA LEU A 192 -7.12 1.52 5.53
C LEU A 192 -6.71 0.05 5.61
N ASN A 193 -7.60 -0.84 6.05
CA ASN A 193 -7.28 -2.27 6.15
C ASN A 193 -7.03 -2.85 4.76
N ARG A 194 -7.89 -2.53 3.80
CA ARG A 194 -7.74 -2.99 2.42
C ARG A 194 -6.48 -2.40 1.77
N LEU A 195 -6.18 -1.12 1.99
CA LEU A 195 -4.93 -0.51 1.53
C LEU A 195 -3.69 -1.21 2.10
N GLN A 196 -3.70 -1.63 3.37
CA GLN A 196 -2.60 -2.37 3.97
C GLN A 196 -2.38 -3.74 3.31
N GLU A 197 -3.47 -4.45 2.97
CA GLU A 197 -3.42 -5.72 2.24
C GLU A 197 -2.86 -5.53 0.83
N LEU A 198 -3.44 -4.61 0.06
CA LEU A 198 -3.03 -4.31 -1.31
C LEU A 198 -1.55 -3.93 -1.40
N LEU A 199 -1.06 -3.14 -0.44
CA LEU A 199 0.32 -2.68 -0.39
C LEU A 199 1.26 -3.67 0.33
N GLY A 200 0.72 -4.63 1.10
CA GLY A 200 1.52 -5.56 1.89
C GLY A 200 2.38 -4.84 2.93
N VAL A 201 1.81 -3.79 3.55
CA VAL A 201 2.45 -2.96 4.57
C VAL A 201 1.50 -2.88 5.77
N PRO A 202 1.69 -3.69 6.80
CA PRO A 202 0.85 -3.61 7.99
C PRO A 202 1.13 -2.32 8.75
N LEU A 203 0.07 -1.63 9.16
CA LEU A 203 0.15 -0.71 10.29
C LEU A 203 0.25 -1.59 11.53
N SER A 204 1.40 -1.56 12.19
CA SER A 204 1.51 -2.16 13.53
C SER A 204 0.49 -1.43 14.39
N ASN A 205 -0.65 -2.07 14.67
CA ASN A 205 -1.61 -1.58 15.62
C ASN A 205 -0.84 -1.35 16.93
N GLY A 206 -0.76 -0.09 17.36
CA GLY A 206 -0.52 0.14 18.77
C GLY A 206 -1.73 -0.44 19.48
N ASN A 207 -1.52 -1.54 20.19
CA ASN A 207 -2.48 -2.07 21.16
C ASN A 207 -2.92 -0.97 22.11
#